data_AF-A0A4Z0JHK1-F1
#
_entry.id   AF-A0A4Z0JHK1-F1
#
_cell.length_a   1.000
_cell.length_b   1.000
_cell.length_c   1.000
_cell.angle_alpha   90.00
_cell.angle_beta   90.00
_cell.angle_gamma   90.00
#
_symmetry.space_group_name_H-M   'P 1'
#
loop_
_entity.id
_entity.type
_entity.pdbx_description
1 polymer ?
#
loop_
_entity_poly.entity_id
_entity_poly.type
_entity_poly.pdbx_seq_one_letter_code
_entity_poly.pdbx_strand_id
1 'polypeptide(L)'
;MKKKIILSSILFILLMAGVTTFYVHNKTVSDTNSTLVKNRTADKSKNKHANHSKSSSKNAISTKTANEINSKFYNHKKISHSAESALVGYPSTFLNLVDISQLTIDGQVINLHSFVDRDLAYTIADIRIQDVLKGDKSLTNKTIRVMFPGGNITKKAMLTDVANKSFMKISKEEANSEEIVTMEQADMPLPKAGQKYALLLHKEASGTNNIPGEFWSIDFGAKGMFPLNSQGLYKRVPPIKATGGGGGGETSTYDIEVKENEKMEKGMNELIQKKRNLK
;
A
#
# COMPACT_ATOMS: atom_id res chain seq x y z
N MET A 1 -51.79 9.64 29.27
CA MET A 1 -50.40 9.14 29.18
C MET A 1 -50.23 7.79 28.47
N LYS A 2 -51.28 7.02 28.17
CA LYS A 2 -51.15 5.66 27.58
C LYS A 2 -50.84 5.60 26.07
N LYS A 3 -51.09 6.67 25.29
CA LYS A 3 -50.85 6.69 23.83
C LYS A 3 -49.41 6.98 23.41
N LYS A 4 -48.59 7.60 24.27
CA LYS A 4 -47.18 7.92 23.96
C LYS A 4 -46.23 6.73 24.13
N ILE A 5 -46.61 5.73 24.92
CA ILE A 5 -45.79 4.53 25.16
C ILE A 5 -45.88 3.56 23.97
N ILE A 6 -47.04 3.48 23.30
CA ILE A 6 -47.28 2.54 22.20
C ILE A 6 -46.49 2.93 20.93
N LEU A 7 -46.32 4.23 20.65
CA LEU A 7 -45.50 4.67 19.50
C LEU A 7 -44.00 4.38 19.69
N SER A 8 -43.50 4.40 20.92
CA SER A 8 -42.08 4.12 21.21
C SER A 8 -41.72 2.65 20.97
N SER A 9 -42.66 1.73 21.22
CA SER A 9 -42.43 0.28 21.07
C SER A 9 -42.41 -0.15 19.60
N ILE A 10 -43.24 0.48 18.75
CA ILE A 10 -43.30 0.17 17.30
C ILE A 10 -42.04 0.67 16.59
N LEU A 11 -41.50 1.83 17.00
CA LEU A 11 -40.28 2.38 16.42
C LEU A 11 -39.04 1.53 16.77
N PHE A 12 -39.01 0.91 17.96
CA PHE A 12 -37.91 0.05 18.39
C PHE A 12 -37.88 -1.30 17.64
N ILE A 13 -39.04 -1.86 17.30
CA ILE A 13 -39.13 -3.12 16.52
C ILE A 13 -38.73 -2.90 15.05
N LEU A 14 -39.08 -1.76 14.45
CA LEU A 14 -38.64 -1.39 13.10
C LEU A 14 -37.13 -1.16 13.00
N LEU A 15 -36.51 -0.59 14.03
CA LEU A 15 -35.05 -0.41 14.10
C LEU A 15 -34.31 -1.76 14.21
N MET A 16 -34.83 -2.72 14.98
CA MET A 16 -34.22 -4.05 15.12
C MET A 16 -34.40 -4.95 13.89
N ALA A 17 -35.53 -4.82 13.18
CA ALA A 17 -35.75 -5.54 11.92
C ALA A 17 -34.88 -5.01 10.76
N GLY A 18 -34.62 -3.69 10.72
CA GLY A 18 -33.73 -3.07 9.73
C GLY A 18 -32.26 -3.43 9.92
N VAL A 19 -31.79 -3.55 11.17
CA VAL A 19 -30.38 -3.90 11.46
C VAL A 19 -30.10 -5.37 11.13
N THR A 20 -31.04 -6.29 11.38
CA THR A 20 -30.83 -7.72 11.08
C THR A 20 -30.87 -8.04 9.59
N THR A 21 -31.71 -7.37 8.80
CA THR A 21 -31.74 -7.56 7.33
C THR A 21 -30.53 -6.94 6.63
N PHE A 22 -30.03 -5.78 7.11
CA PHE A 22 -28.80 -5.17 6.55
C PHE A 22 -27.55 -6.01 6.86
N TYR A 23 -27.48 -6.63 8.06
CA TYR A 23 -26.34 -7.46 8.45
C TYR A 23 -26.33 -8.83 7.76
N VAL A 24 -27.50 -9.43 7.49
CA VAL A 24 -27.59 -10.71 6.76
C VAL A 24 -27.38 -10.51 5.26
N HIS A 25 -27.78 -9.38 4.67
CA HIS A 25 -27.54 -9.14 3.25
C HIS A 25 -26.05 -8.87 2.94
N ASN A 26 -25.33 -8.16 3.82
CA ASN A 26 -23.89 -7.94 3.65
C ASN A 26 -23.02 -9.18 3.91
N LYS A 27 -23.52 -10.17 4.66
CA LYS A 27 -22.79 -11.43 4.89
C LYS A 27 -22.88 -12.38 3.69
N THR A 28 -23.89 -12.24 2.83
CA THR A 28 -24.12 -13.15 1.70
C THR A 28 -23.46 -12.70 0.39
N VAL A 29 -22.98 -11.45 0.32
CA VAL A 29 -22.24 -10.90 -0.84
C VAL A 29 -20.70 -10.99 -0.67
N SER A 30 -20.23 -11.39 0.51
CA SER A 30 -18.80 -11.43 0.85
C SER A 30 -18.04 -12.66 0.33
N ASP A 31 -18.72 -13.68 -0.21
CA ASP A 31 -18.10 -14.99 -0.47
C ASP A 31 -17.83 -15.30 -1.95
N THR A 32 -18.02 -14.36 -2.88
CA THR A 32 -17.93 -14.69 -4.33
C THR A 32 -16.75 -14.16 -5.14
N ASN A 33 -15.89 -13.24 -4.67
CA ASN A 33 -14.82 -12.71 -5.54
C ASN A 33 -13.44 -12.52 -4.85
N SER A 34 -13.04 -13.44 -3.98
CA SER A 34 -11.62 -13.55 -3.59
C SER A 34 -10.91 -14.56 -4.51
N THR A 35 -10.54 -14.13 -5.70
CA THR A 35 -9.58 -14.88 -6.51
C THR A 35 -8.18 -14.50 -6.03
N LEU A 36 -7.72 -15.21 -5.00
CA LEU A 36 -6.29 -15.33 -4.73
C LEU A 36 -5.65 -15.79 -6.04
N VAL A 37 -4.93 -14.91 -6.74
CA VAL A 37 -4.20 -15.27 -7.95
C VAL A 37 -3.11 -16.24 -7.51
N LYS A 38 -3.43 -17.53 -7.53
CA LYS A 38 -2.55 -18.62 -7.12
C LYS A 38 -1.42 -18.73 -8.13
N ASN A 39 -0.38 -17.95 -7.93
CA ASN A 39 0.96 -18.31 -8.39
C ASN A 39 1.36 -19.56 -7.60
N ARG A 40 1.06 -20.74 -8.16
CA ARG A 40 1.51 -22.05 -7.63
C ARG A 40 3.03 -22.00 -7.45
N THR A 41 3.46 -21.79 -6.21
CA THR A 41 4.83 -21.99 -5.76
C THR A 41 4.93 -23.43 -5.27
N ALA A 42 5.49 -24.29 -6.11
CA ALA A 42 6.03 -25.55 -5.64
C ALA A 42 7.39 -25.24 -5.01
N ASP A 43 7.46 -25.12 -3.68
CA ASP A 43 8.73 -25.12 -2.95
C ASP A 43 8.70 -26.22 -1.90
N LYS A 44 9.09 -27.42 -2.33
CA LYS A 44 9.62 -28.45 -1.44
C LYS A 44 11.14 -28.30 -1.45
N SER A 45 11.69 -27.44 -0.60
CA SER A 45 13.10 -27.50 -0.25
C SER A 45 13.28 -27.42 1.26
N LYS A 46 13.54 -28.58 1.86
CA LYS A 46 14.07 -28.73 3.21
C LYS A 46 15.46 -28.11 3.21
N ASN A 47 15.69 -27.05 3.99
CA ASN A 47 17.06 -26.68 4.37
C ASN A 47 17.27 -26.82 5.87
N LYS A 48 18.18 -27.74 6.18
CA LYS A 48 18.67 -28.16 7.48
C LYS A 48 19.62 -27.09 8.03
N HIS A 49 19.64 -26.98 9.36
CA HIS A 49 20.56 -26.20 10.18
C HIS A 49 22.00 -26.09 9.65
N ALA A 50 22.56 -24.89 9.69
CA ALA A 50 23.99 -24.66 9.91
C ALA A 50 24.19 -23.38 10.75
N ASN A 51 24.89 -23.54 11.87
CA ASN A 51 25.14 -22.54 12.90
C ASN A 51 26.30 -21.58 12.56
N HIS A 52 26.20 -20.38 13.14
CA HIS A 52 27.24 -19.46 13.60
C HIS A 52 28.49 -19.14 12.75
N SER A 53 28.57 -17.87 12.31
CA SER A 53 29.77 -17.03 12.43
C SER A 53 29.43 -15.54 12.26
N LYS A 54 29.77 -14.76 13.30
CA LYS A 54 29.54 -13.31 13.52
C LYS A 54 30.21 -12.45 12.44
N SER A 55 29.47 -11.48 11.87
CA SER A 55 29.87 -10.06 11.72
C SER A 55 28.88 -9.33 10.78
N SER A 56 28.28 -8.29 11.34
CA SER A 56 27.26 -7.29 10.96
C SER A 56 26.82 -6.93 9.52
N SER A 57 27.06 -7.69 8.44
CA SER A 57 26.56 -7.33 7.07
C SER A 57 25.66 -8.34 6.34
N LYS A 58 25.30 -9.48 6.97
CA LYS A 58 24.83 -10.69 6.27
C LYS A 58 23.37 -10.76 5.78
N ASN A 59 22.53 -9.74 5.92
CA ASN A 59 21.07 -9.91 5.71
C ASN A 59 20.43 -9.05 4.62
N ALA A 60 21.21 -8.45 3.72
CA ALA A 60 20.65 -7.80 2.53
C ALA A 60 20.35 -8.85 1.45
N ILE A 61 19.20 -8.75 0.79
CA ILE A 61 18.91 -9.57 -0.39
C ILE A 61 19.92 -9.26 -1.50
N SER A 62 20.41 -10.29 -2.19
CA SER A 62 21.35 -10.11 -3.30
C SER A 62 20.66 -9.43 -4.50
N THR A 63 21.39 -8.64 -5.27
CA THR A 63 20.86 -8.01 -6.50
C THR A 63 20.32 -9.04 -7.48
N LYS A 64 20.96 -10.21 -7.59
CA LYS A 64 20.50 -11.30 -8.46
C LYS A 64 19.13 -11.82 -8.01
N THR A 65 18.98 -12.14 -6.74
CA THR A 65 17.71 -12.62 -6.17
C THR A 65 16.62 -11.56 -6.29
N ALA A 66 16.95 -10.30 -6.01
CA ALA A 66 16.03 -9.18 -6.19
C ALA A 66 15.53 -9.07 -7.63
N ASN A 67 16.44 -9.17 -8.62
CA ASN A 67 16.09 -9.14 -10.03
C ASN A 67 15.22 -10.32 -10.45
N GLU A 68 15.50 -11.53 -9.95
CA GLU A 68 14.69 -12.73 -10.20
C GLU A 68 13.27 -12.59 -9.63
N ILE A 69 13.12 -12.07 -8.40
CA ILE A 69 11.80 -11.80 -7.81
C ILE A 69 11.06 -10.76 -8.65
N ASN A 70 11.70 -9.64 -8.97
CA ASN A 70 11.07 -8.54 -9.71
C ASN A 70 10.67 -8.96 -11.12
N SER A 71 11.53 -9.68 -11.84
CA SER A 71 11.24 -10.13 -13.21
C SER A 71 10.10 -11.14 -13.23
N LYS A 72 10.05 -12.05 -12.25
CA LYS A 72 8.95 -13.01 -12.13
C LYS A 72 7.65 -12.35 -11.73
N PHE A 73 7.69 -11.42 -10.77
CA PHE A 73 6.49 -10.80 -10.22
C PHE A 73 5.88 -9.75 -11.16
N TYR A 74 6.69 -8.98 -11.89
CA TYR A 74 6.23 -7.92 -12.78
C TYR A 74 6.48 -8.24 -14.29
N ASN A 75 6.34 -9.50 -14.70
CA ASN A 75 6.48 -9.90 -16.11
C ASN A 75 5.27 -9.57 -17.00
N HIS A 76 4.25 -8.91 -16.44
CA HIS A 76 3.00 -8.62 -17.14
C HIS A 76 3.00 -7.24 -17.78
N LYS A 77 2.06 -7.01 -18.71
CA LYS A 77 1.85 -5.69 -19.30
C LYS A 77 1.47 -4.70 -18.20
N LYS A 78 2.15 -3.56 -18.16
CA LYS A 78 1.88 -2.49 -17.20
C LYS A 78 0.76 -1.58 -17.70
N ILE A 79 -0.15 -1.24 -16.81
CA ILE A 79 -1.23 -0.28 -17.04
C ILE A 79 -1.14 0.77 -15.95
N SER A 80 -0.90 2.01 -16.38
CA SER A 80 -0.91 3.15 -15.45
C SER A 80 -2.33 3.59 -15.19
N HIS A 81 -2.64 3.83 -13.92
CA HIS A 81 -3.85 4.50 -13.51
C HIS A 81 -3.51 5.67 -12.59
N SER A 82 -4.33 6.71 -12.61
CA SER A 82 -4.22 7.85 -11.72
C SER A 82 -5.54 7.96 -10.97
N ALA A 83 -5.43 8.13 -9.66
CA ALA A 83 -6.55 8.47 -8.80
C ALA A 83 -6.09 9.62 -7.92
N GLU A 84 -6.78 10.76 -8.02
CA GLU A 84 -6.54 11.87 -7.11
C GLU A 84 -7.11 11.51 -5.73
N SER A 85 -6.26 11.53 -4.71
CA SER A 85 -6.67 11.26 -3.33
C SER A 85 -6.62 12.55 -2.52
N ALA A 86 -7.77 12.98 -2.01
CA ALA A 86 -7.81 14.08 -1.04
C ALA A 86 -7.22 13.59 0.29
N LEU A 87 -6.08 14.15 0.70
CA LEU A 87 -5.43 13.81 1.96
C LEU A 87 -6.07 14.56 3.13
N VAL A 88 -7.08 13.94 3.75
CA VAL A 88 -7.74 14.49 4.93
C VAL A 88 -6.81 14.40 6.14
N GLY A 89 -6.61 15.52 6.84
CA GLY A 89 -5.81 15.56 8.08
C GLY A 89 -4.29 15.46 7.86
N TYR A 90 -3.81 15.72 6.64
CA TYR A 90 -2.38 15.71 6.36
C TYR A 90 -1.63 16.83 7.11
N PRO A 91 -0.59 16.52 7.90
CA PRO A 91 0.11 17.51 8.70
C PRO A 91 1.04 18.40 7.89
N SER A 92 1.18 19.65 8.33
CA SER A 92 2.05 20.66 7.68
C SER A 92 3.53 20.57 8.06
N THR A 93 3.90 19.70 9.01
CA THR A 93 5.29 19.53 9.47
C THR A 93 5.71 18.06 9.47
N PHE A 94 7.00 17.83 9.23
CA PHE A 94 7.57 16.48 9.24
C PHE A 94 7.45 15.82 10.62
N LEU A 95 7.66 16.56 11.71
CA LEU A 95 7.53 16.02 13.05
C LEU A 95 6.11 15.54 13.32
N ASN A 96 5.09 16.34 12.97
CA ASN A 96 3.70 15.93 13.12
C ASN A 96 3.37 14.71 12.25
N LEU A 97 3.94 14.61 11.05
CA LEU A 97 3.80 13.44 10.17
C LEU A 97 4.36 12.16 10.81
N VAL A 98 5.53 12.24 11.43
CA VAL A 98 6.11 11.13 12.20
C VAL A 98 5.26 10.82 13.43
N ASP A 99 4.77 11.83 14.14
CA ASP A 99 4.04 11.67 15.40
C ASP A 99 2.68 10.99 15.24
N ILE A 100 1.96 11.25 14.14
CA ILE A 100 0.69 10.56 13.86
C ILE A 100 0.86 9.11 13.38
N SER A 101 1.99 8.79 12.77
CA SER A 101 2.26 7.45 12.25
C SER A 101 2.56 6.46 13.37
N GLN A 102 2.02 5.25 13.38
CA GLN A 102 2.27 4.32 14.49
C GLN A 102 3.71 3.78 14.51
N LEU A 103 4.30 3.60 13.32
CA LEU A 103 5.62 3.05 13.12
C LEU A 103 6.34 3.83 12.02
N THR A 104 7.61 4.16 12.21
CA THR A 104 8.47 4.72 11.18
C THR A 104 9.73 3.89 11.07
N ILE A 105 10.06 3.40 9.87
CA ILE A 105 11.16 2.46 9.63
C ILE A 105 12.07 2.89 8.50
N ASP A 106 13.30 2.38 8.52
CA ASP A 106 14.19 2.19 7.37
C ASP A 106 14.26 0.67 7.09
N GLY A 107 13.85 0.27 5.90
CA GLY A 107 13.54 -1.10 5.53
C GLY A 107 14.02 -1.46 4.11
N GLN A 108 14.24 -2.75 3.85
CA GLN A 108 14.49 -3.28 2.51
C GLN A 108 13.41 -4.30 2.14
N VAL A 109 12.84 -4.17 0.95
CA VAL A 109 11.92 -5.16 0.39
C VAL A 109 12.69 -6.44 0.08
N ILE A 110 12.21 -7.57 0.60
CA ILE A 110 12.84 -8.89 0.39
C ILE A 110 11.96 -9.86 -0.41
N ASN A 111 10.63 -9.61 -0.49
CA ASN A 111 9.71 -10.42 -1.26
C ASN A 111 8.43 -9.63 -1.60
N LEU A 112 7.66 -10.14 -2.56
CA LEU A 112 6.44 -9.50 -3.08
C LEU A 112 5.32 -10.53 -3.21
N HIS A 113 4.10 -10.13 -2.84
CA HIS A 113 2.89 -10.94 -2.93
C HIS A 113 1.75 -10.12 -3.54
N SER A 114 0.95 -10.75 -4.40
CA SER A 114 -0.19 -10.11 -5.06
C SER A 114 -1.48 -10.47 -4.33
N PHE A 115 -2.31 -9.46 -4.09
CA PHE A 115 -3.66 -9.58 -3.55
C PHE A 115 -4.61 -8.74 -4.40
N VAL A 116 -5.85 -9.20 -4.52
CA VAL A 116 -6.92 -8.47 -5.20
C VAL A 116 -8.14 -8.47 -4.27
N ASP A 117 -8.71 -7.29 -4.05
CA ASP A 117 -9.95 -7.12 -3.29
C ASP A 117 -10.84 -6.10 -4.01
N ARG A 118 -12.11 -6.46 -4.25
CA ARG A 118 -13.10 -5.59 -4.90
C ARG A 118 -12.54 -4.86 -6.12
N ASP A 119 -11.95 -5.64 -7.04
CA ASP A 119 -11.40 -5.16 -8.32
C ASP A 119 -10.17 -4.22 -8.20
N LEU A 120 -9.63 -4.06 -6.99
CA LEU A 120 -8.41 -3.31 -6.72
C LEU A 120 -7.23 -4.25 -6.50
N ALA A 121 -6.12 -3.95 -7.18
CA ALA A 121 -4.86 -4.66 -7.01
C ALA A 121 -4.07 -4.10 -5.84
N TYR A 122 -3.48 -4.98 -5.05
CA TYR A 122 -2.55 -4.65 -3.97
C TYR A 122 -1.30 -5.51 -4.06
N THR A 123 -0.16 -4.89 -3.78
CA THR A 123 1.12 -5.58 -3.62
C THR A 123 1.51 -5.53 -2.15
N ILE A 124 1.60 -6.70 -1.52
CA ILE A 124 2.17 -6.83 -0.18
C ILE A 124 3.67 -7.08 -0.31
N ALA A 125 4.47 -6.14 0.17
CA ALA A 125 5.91 -6.29 0.27
C ALA A 125 6.28 -6.85 1.65
N ASP A 126 7.10 -7.91 1.66
CA ASP A 126 7.81 -8.31 2.87
C ASP A 126 9.00 -7.37 3.04
N ILE A 127 9.00 -6.56 4.09
CA ILE A 127 10.03 -5.57 4.37
C ILE A 127 10.82 -6.01 5.59
N ARG A 128 12.11 -6.26 5.36
CA ARG A 128 13.07 -6.50 6.44
C ARG A 128 13.51 -5.16 7.01
N ILE A 129 13.17 -4.89 8.27
CA ILE A 129 13.48 -3.65 8.96
C ILE A 129 14.97 -3.64 9.32
N GLN A 130 15.71 -2.64 8.86
CA GLN A 130 17.07 -2.37 9.33
C GLN A 130 17.04 -1.53 10.60
N ASP A 131 16.19 -0.49 10.62
CA ASP A 131 16.07 0.43 11.73
C ASP A 131 14.63 0.84 11.99
N VAL A 132 14.23 0.82 13.26
CA VAL A 132 13.03 1.50 13.73
C VAL A 132 13.40 2.92 14.13
N LEU A 133 12.86 3.89 13.40
CA LEU A 133 13.05 5.33 13.59
C LEU A 133 12.07 5.87 14.66
N LYS A 134 10.84 5.34 14.68
CA LYS A 134 9.79 5.62 15.69
C LYS A 134 8.89 4.40 15.86
N GLY A 135 8.38 4.15 17.07
CA GLY A 135 7.49 3.02 17.38
C GLY A 135 8.18 1.88 18.11
N ASP A 136 7.64 0.66 17.99
CA ASP A 136 8.16 -0.53 18.67
C ASP A 136 9.55 -0.94 18.16
N LYS A 137 10.57 -0.71 18.98
CA LYS A 137 11.97 -1.04 18.68
C LYS A 137 12.22 -2.55 18.54
N SER A 138 11.35 -3.40 19.09
CA SER A 138 11.47 -4.87 18.99
C SER A 138 11.37 -5.37 17.55
N LEU A 139 10.75 -4.57 16.67
CA LEU A 139 10.65 -4.84 15.23
C LEU A 139 11.97 -4.61 14.48
N THR A 140 12.97 -4.01 15.13
CA THR A 140 14.32 -3.93 14.55
C THR A 140 14.78 -5.33 14.23
N ASN A 141 15.28 -5.50 13.01
CA ASN A 141 15.69 -6.78 12.50
C ASN A 141 14.58 -7.83 12.25
N LYS A 142 13.31 -7.42 12.24
CA LYS A 142 12.18 -8.30 11.89
C LYS A 142 11.70 -8.01 10.46
N THR A 143 10.94 -8.95 9.92
CA THR A 143 10.21 -8.76 8.67
C THR A 143 8.78 -8.39 9.01
N ILE A 144 8.27 -7.34 8.37
CA ILE A 144 6.85 -6.96 8.41
C ILE A 144 6.27 -7.00 7.00
N ARG A 145 4.95 -7.08 6.91
CA ARG A 145 4.20 -6.99 5.65
C ARG A 145 3.67 -5.58 5.48
N VAL A 146 3.94 -4.96 4.34
CA VAL A 146 3.46 -3.61 4.03
C VAL A 146 2.68 -3.63 2.73
N MET A 147 1.48 -3.03 2.75
CA MET A 147 0.60 -2.92 1.60
C MET A 147 0.94 -1.70 0.75
N PHE A 148 1.08 -1.92 -0.55
CA PHE A 148 1.16 -0.90 -1.59
C PHE A 148 -0.05 -1.04 -2.51
N PRO A 149 -0.73 0.06 -2.87
CA PRO A 149 -1.77 0.03 -3.87
C PRO A 149 -1.15 -0.23 -5.26
N GLY A 150 -1.89 -0.94 -6.11
CA GLY A 150 -1.41 -1.43 -7.38
C GLY A 150 -0.74 -2.81 -7.28
N GLY A 151 -0.47 -3.42 -8.43
CA GLY A 151 0.04 -4.79 -8.51
C GLY A 151 -0.63 -5.61 -9.60
N ASN A 152 -0.45 -6.93 -9.53
CA ASN A 152 -1.00 -7.83 -10.54
C ASN A 152 -2.49 -8.08 -10.33
N ILE A 153 -3.27 -8.00 -11.42
CA ILE A 153 -4.71 -8.25 -11.46
C ILE A 153 -5.10 -8.80 -12.83
N THR A 154 -6.18 -9.58 -12.92
CA THR A 154 -6.73 -9.98 -14.22
C THR A 154 -7.44 -8.80 -14.89
N LYS A 155 -7.43 -8.73 -16.22
CA LYS A 155 -8.19 -7.71 -16.96
C LYS A 155 -9.67 -7.74 -16.61
N LYS A 156 -10.24 -8.94 -16.48
CA LYS A 156 -11.62 -9.13 -16.05
C LYS A 156 -11.92 -8.43 -14.72
N ALA A 157 -11.11 -8.67 -13.68
CA ALA A 157 -11.30 -8.02 -12.38
C ALA A 157 -11.09 -6.50 -12.49
N MET A 158 -10.00 -6.05 -13.13
CA MET A 158 -9.72 -4.63 -13.35
C MET A 158 -10.88 -3.88 -14.05
N LEU A 159 -11.61 -4.55 -14.95
CA LEU A 159 -12.65 -3.94 -15.78
C LEU A 159 -14.06 -4.13 -15.22
N THR A 160 -14.25 -4.84 -14.09
CA THR A 160 -15.58 -5.17 -13.54
C THR A 160 -16.51 -3.94 -13.45
N ASP A 161 -16.02 -2.82 -12.90
CA ASP A 161 -16.81 -1.60 -12.67
C ASP A 161 -17.06 -0.75 -13.92
N VAL A 162 -16.39 -1.07 -15.04
CA VAL A 162 -16.44 -0.28 -16.27
C VAL A 162 -16.88 -1.09 -17.50
N ALA A 163 -16.89 -2.41 -17.42
CA ALA A 163 -17.20 -3.31 -18.54
C ALA A 163 -18.57 -3.04 -19.16
N ASN A 164 -19.57 -2.66 -18.36
CA ASN A 164 -20.92 -2.36 -18.83
C ASN A 164 -21.13 -0.90 -19.25
N LYS A 165 -20.09 -0.05 -19.16
CA LYS A 165 -20.19 1.38 -19.49
C LYS A 165 -19.93 1.58 -20.99
N SER A 166 -21.00 1.80 -21.75
CA SER A 166 -20.96 1.92 -23.22
C SER A 166 -19.97 2.96 -23.75
N PHE A 167 -19.73 4.04 -23.03
CA PHE A 167 -18.78 5.09 -23.42
C PHE A 167 -17.31 4.64 -23.36
N MET A 168 -16.98 3.57 -22.62
CA MET A 168 -15.63 3.03 -22.53
C MET A 168 -15.25 2.14 -23.73
N LYS A 169 -16.23 1.71 -24.54
CA LYS A 169 -16.02 0.86 -25.73
C LYS A 169 -15.21 -0.43 -25.46
N ILE A 170 -15.36 -1.02 -24.27
CA ILE A 170 -14.71 -2.28 -23.89
C ILE A 170 -15.43 -3.44 -24.57
N SER A 171 -14.69 -4.34 -25.23
CA SER A 171 -15.29 -5.52 -25.87
C SER A 171 -15.66 -6.59 -24.84
N LYS A 172 -16.59 -7.49 -25.18
CA LYS A 172 -16.98 -8.59 -24.29
C LYS A 172 -15.80 -9.53 -24.02
N GLU A 173 -14.93 -9.74 -25.01
CA GLU A 173 -13.72 -10.54 -24.90
C GLU A 173 -12.74 -9.90 -23.92
N GLU A 174 -12.55 -8.58 -23.99
CA GLU A 174 -11.68 -7.85 -23.07
C GLU A 174 -12.21 -7.86 -21.63
N ALA A 175 -13.51 -7.61 -21.46
CA ALA A 175 -14.18 -7.64 -20.15
C ALA A 175 -14.14 -9.01 -19.45
N ASN A 176 -13.98 -10.11 -20.20
CA ASN A 176 -13.91 -11.47 -19.67
C ASN A 176 -12.49 -12.05 -19.70
N SER A 177 -11.47 -11.24 -20.02
CA SER A 177 -10.10 -11.72 -20.16
C SER A 177 -9.46 -12.05 -18.82
N GLU A 178 -8.96 -13.29 -18.70
CA GLU A 178 -8.15 -13.75 -17.56
C GLU A 178 -6.66 -13.38 -17.71
N GLU A 179 -6.30 -12.56 -18.72
CA GLU A 179 -4.95 -12.00 -18.88
C GLU A 179 -4.57 -11.17 -17.64
N ILE A 180 -3.40 -11.45 -17.07
CA ILE A 180 -2.87 -10.68 -15.94
C ILE A 180 -2.14 -9.45 -16.47
N VAL A 181 -2.42 -8.31 -15.85
CA VAL A 181 -1.75 -7.02 -16.05
C VAL A 181 -1.22 -6.51 -14.72
N THR A 182 -0.21 -5.64 -14.77
CA THR A 182 0.33 -4.97 -13.58
C THR A 182 -0.18 -3.53 -13.53
N MET A 183 -0.98 -3.20 -12.53
CA MET A 183 -1.50 -1.86 -12.27
C MET A 183 -0.46 -1.00 -11.54
N GLU A 184 -0.14 0.17 -12.09
CA GLU A 184 0.83 1.12 -11.52
C GLU A 184 0.19 2.49 -11.27
N GLN A 185 0.46 3.09 -10.12
CA GLN A 185 0.10 4.48 -9.84
C GLN A 185 1.29 5.39 -10.12
N ALA A 186 1.01 6.54 -10.73
CA ALA A 186 2.06 7.43 -11.21
C ALA A 186 2.82 8.13 -10.07
N ASP A 187 2.15 8.42 -8.96
CA ASP A 187 2.69 9.04 -7.75
C ASP A 187 3.13 8.02 -6.69
N MET A 188 2.71 6.76 -6.80
CA MET A 188 3.06 5.67 -5.88
C MET A 188 3.65 4.47 -6.63
N PRO A 189 4.97 4.45 -6.91
CA PRO A 189 5.61 3.37 -7.63
C PRO A 189 5.48 2.03 -6.88
N LEU A 190 5.30 0.96 -7.65
CA LEU A 190 5.25 -0.39 -7.12
C LEU A 190 6.55 -0.77 -6.40
N PRO A 191 6.47 -1.47 -5.25
CA PRO A 191 7.64 -1.88 -4.50
C PRO A 191 8.45 -2.91 -5.29
N LYS A 192 9.77 -2.77 -5.26
CA LYS A 192 10.69 -3.74 -5.88
C LYS A 192 11.51 -4.45 -4.83
N ALA A 193 11.67 -5.76 -4.96
CA ALA A 193 12.64 -6.51 -4.17
C ALA A 193 14.04 -5.87 -4.30
N GLY A 194 14.76 -5.79 -3.19
CA GLY A 194 16.05 -5.11 -3.07
C GLY A 194 15.96 -3.60 -2.83
N GLN A 195 14.82 -2.96 -3.12
CA GLN A 195 14.64 -1.53 -2.89
C GLN A 195 14.57 -1.22 -1.39
N LYS A 196 15.21 -0.12 -1.00
CA LYS A 196 15.16 0.42 0.35
C LYS A 196 14.17 1.56 0.43
N TYR A 197 13.45 1.61 1.54
CA TYR A 197 12.46 2.63 1.83
C TYR A 197 12.62 3.12 3.26
N ALA A 198 12.36 4.40 3.46
CA ALA A 198 11.87 4.89 4.73
C ALA A 198 10.35 5.05 4.64
N LEU A 199 9.62 4.48 5.58
CA LEU A 199 8.16 4.40 5.54
C LEU A 199 7.56 4.89 6.85
N LEU A 200 6.45 5.60 6.72
CA LEU A 200 5.51 5.93 7.78
C LEU A 200 4.31 5.00 7.69
N LEU A 201 3.98 4.32 8.78
CA LEU A 201 3.11 3.16 8.76
C LEU A 201 2.08 3.19 9.90
N HIS A 202 0.87 2.77 9.59
CA HIS A 202 -0.16 2.39 10.55
C HIS A 202 -0.51 0.91 10.42
N LYS A 203 -0.84 0.28 11.55
CA LYS A 203 -1.22 -1.13 11.58
C LYS A 203 -2.65 -1.27 11.11
N GLU A 204 -2.88 -2.19 10.18
CA GLU A 204 -4.22 -2.53 9.72
C GLU A 204 -4.84 -3.65 10.56
N ALA A 205 -6.17 -3.66 10.61
CA ALA A 205 -6.89 -4.81 11.15
C ALA A 205 -6.64 -6.04 10.25
N SER A 206 -6.51 -7.22 10.88
CA SER A 206 -6.41 -8.46 10.12
C SER A 206 -7.64 -8.66 9.25
N GLY A 207 -7.45 -8.99 7.97
CA GLY A 207 -8.53 -9.18 7.00
C GLY A 207 -8.97 -7.91 6.29
N THR A 208 -8.42 -6.72 6.61
CA THR A 208 -8.61 -5.52 5.80
C THR A 208 -8.21 -5.81 4.34
N ASN A 209 -9.05 -5.39 3.38
CA ASN A 209 -8.89 -5.66 1.94
C ASN A 209 -8.68 -7.15 1.62
N ASN A 210 -9.28 -8.03 2.42
CA ASN A 210 -9.15 -9.48 2.26
C ASN A 210 -7.70 -10.01 2.30
N ILE A 211 -6.80 -9.26 2.94
CA ILE A 211 -5.41 -9.64 3.11
C ILE A 211 -5.31 -10.44 4.42
N PRO A 212 -4.92 -11.73 4.37
CA PRO A 212 -4.86 -12.56 5.56
C PRO A 212 -3.68 -12.15 6.45
N GLY A 213 -3.87 -12.24 7.77
CA GLY A 213 -2.82 -11.97 8.76
C GLY A 213 -2.53 -10.49 8.97
N GLU A 214 -1.56 -10.20 9.84
CA GLU A 214 -1.16 -8.83 10.13
C GLU A 214 -0.36 -8.21 8.98
N PHE A 215 -0.62 -6.93 8.74
CA PHE A 215 0.13 -6.09 7.81
C PHE A 215 -0.01 -4.61 8.19
N TRP A 216 0.80 -3.79 7.54
CA TRP A 216 0.85 -2.35 7.71
C TRP A 216 0.45 -1.66 6.41
N SER A 217 -0.19 -0.52 6.53
CA SER A 217 -0.46 0.40 5.43
C SER A 217 0.46 1.61 5.54
N ILE A 218 0.70 2.28 4.41
CA ILE A 218 1.51 3.50 4.37
C ILE A 218 0.61 4.70 4.70
N ASP A 219 0.98 5.44 5.74
CA ASP A 219 0.28 6.65 6.14
C ASP A 219 0.32 7.69 5.01
N PHE A 220 -0.84 8.24 4.64
CA PHE A 220 -0.97 9.25 3.56
C PHE A 220 -0.41 8.80 2.19
N GLY A 221 -0.41 7.50 1.90
CA GLY A 221 -0.05 6.96 0.58
C GLY A 221 1.35 7.37 0.14
N ALA A 222 1.49 7.94 -1.06
CA ALA A 222 2.77 8.38 -1.61
C ALA A 222 3.54 9.36 -0.70
N LYS A 223 2.84 10.16 0.13
CA LYS A 223 3.47 11.12 1.04
C LYS A 223 4.13 10.45 2.25
N GLY A 224 3.72 9.23 2.63
CA GLY A 224 4.36 8.43 3.69
C GLY A 224 5.53 7.57 3.22
N MET A 225 5.86 7.62 1.93
CA MET A 225 6.82 6.73 1.29
C MET A 225 8.04 7.50 0.78
N PHE A 226 9.23 7.07 1.20
CA PHE A 226 10.50 7.67 0.78
C PHE A 226 11.42 6.56 0.26
N PRO A 227 11.41 6.22 -1.04
CA PRO A 227 12.42 5.35 -1.62
C PRO A 227 13.84 5.94 -1.52
N LEU A 228 14.82 5.07 -1.28
CA LEU A 228 16.24 5.43 -1.38
C LEU A 228 16.63 5.61 -2.85
N ASN A 229 17.18 6.77 -3.19
CA ASN A 229 17.67 7.04 -4.54
C ASN A 229 19.15 6.62 -4.72
N SER A 230 19.68 6.78 -5.94
CA SER A 230 21.07 6.43 -6.28
C SER A 230 22.12 7.27 -5.56
N GLN A 231 21.75 8.46 -5.07
CA GLN A 231 22.59 9.33 -4.25
C GLN A 231 22.58 8.94 -2.77
N GLY A 232 21.86 7.88 -2.38
CA GLY A 232 21.77 7.45 -0.99
C GLY A 232 20.88 8.33 -0.11
N LEU A 233 20.00 9.13 -0.72
CA LEU A 233 19.01 9.96 -0.03
C LEU A 233 17.61 9.36 -0.16
N TYR A 234 16.84 9.42 0.92
CA TYR A 234 15.43 9.02 0.92
C TYR A 234 14.59 10.17 0.38
N LYS A 235 13.96 9.99 -0.77
CA LYS A 235 13.18 11.02 -1.47
C LYS A 235 11.77 10.55 -1.76
N ARG A 236 10.81 11.47 -1.80
CA ARG A 236 9.46 11.17 -2.28
C ARG A 236 9.46 11.13 -3.81
N VAL A 237 8.42 10.54 -4.37
CA VAL A 237 8.20 10.63 -5.82
C VAL A 237 7.85 12.07 -6.17
N PRO A 238 8.49 12.67 -7.18
CA PRO A 238 8.17 14.03 -7.60
C PRO A 238 6.70 14.16 -7.98
N PRO A 239 6.04 15.28 -7.63
CA PRO A 239 4.67 15.53 -8.05
C PRO A 239 4.60 15.61 -9.58
N ILE A 240 3.47 15.22 -10.15
CA ILE A 240 3.26 15.27 -11.60
C ILE A 240 2.77 16.67 -11.96
N LYS A 241 3.46 17.34 -12.89
CA LYS A 241 3.03 18.64 -13.37
C LYS A 241 1.75 18.48 -14.20
N ALA A 242 0.65 19.08 -13.75
CA ALA A 242 -0.60 19.09 -14.50
C ALA A 242 -0.39 19.77 -15.87
N THR A 243 -0.74 19.07 -16.95
CA THR A 243 -0.74 19.63 -18.31
C THR A 243 -2.12 20.23 -18.61
N GLY A 244 -2.40 21.41 -18.05
CA GLY A 244 -3.64 22.16 -18.31
C GLY A 244 -4.10 22.98 -17.11
N GLY A 245 -4.11 24.31 -17.26
CA GLY A 245 -4.50 25.27 -16.23
C GLY A 245 -3.85 26.62 -16.50
N GLY A 246 -4.65 27.60 -16.92
CA GLY A 246 -4.21 28.91 -17.42
C GLY A 246 -3.37 29.70 -16.41
N GLY A 247 -2.40 30.42 -16.96
CA GLY A 247 -1.51 31.27 -16.20
C GLY A 247 -2.23 32.39 -15.47
N GLY A 248 -1.83 32.58 -14.22
CA GLY A 248 -2.16 33.75 -13.42
C GLY A 248 -1.32 33.72 -12.15
N GLY A 249 -0.17 34.41 -12.18
CA GLY A 249 0.57 35.05 -11.07
C GLY A 249 0.84 34.37 -9.72
N GLU A 250 0.21 33.26 -9.38
CA GLU A 250 0.29 32.60 -8.07
C GLU A 250 1.17 31.36 -8.14
N THR A 251 1.83 31.03 -7.02
CA THR A 251 2.67 29.83 -6.90
C THR A 251 1.83 28.61 -7.27
N SER A 252 2.27 27.83 -8.27
CA SER A 252 1.48 26.69 -8.73
C SER A 252 1.33 25.63 -7.64
N THR A 253 0.24 24.87 -7.63
CA THR A 253 0.07 23.72 -6.71
C THR A 253 1.27 22.77 -6.78
N TYR A 254 1.82 22.57 -7.99
CA TYR A 254 3.07 21.86 -8.20
C TYR A 254 4.24 22.45 -7.40
N ASP A 255 4.46 23.76 -7.44
CA ASP A 255 5.57 24.40 -6.71
C ASP A 255 5.39 24.29 -5.18
N ILE A 256 4.14 24.34 -4.71
CA ILE A 256 3.81 24.11 -3.29
C ILE A 256 4.18 22.68 -2.90
N GLU A 257 3.79 21.69 -3.71
CA GLU A 257 4.11 20.28 -3.45
C GLU A 257 5.61 19.97 -3.52
N VAL A 258 6.35 20.61 -4.43
CA VAL A 258 7.81 20.47 -4.51
C VAL A 258 8.45 20.98 -3.22
N LYS A 259 8.12 22.19 -2.78
CA LYS A 259 8.65 22.77 -1.54
C LYS A 259 8.28 21.95 -0.31
N GLU A 260 7.08 21.40 -0.29
CA GLU A 260 6.61 20.52 0.78
C GLU A 260 7.43 19.21 0.79
N ASN A 261 7.62 18.57 -0.37
CA ASN A 261 8.44 17.37 -0.48
C ASN A 261 9.87 17.64 -0.02
N GLU A 262 10.52 18.73 -0.44
CA GLU A 262 11.87 19.09 0.02
C GLU A 262 11.97 19.16 1.55
N LYS A 263 10.97 19.80 2.20
CA LYS A 263 10.89 19.90 3.66
C LYS A 263 10.76 18.53 4.32
N MET A 264 9.89 17.67 3.79
CA MET A 264 9.64 16.34 4.36
C MET A 264 10.80 15.39 4.14
N GLU A 265 11.44 15.45 2.97
CA GLU A 265 12.65 14.70 2.62
C GLU A 265 13.83 15.08 3.51
N LYS A 266 14.04 16.38 3.73
CA LYS A 266 15.06 16.86 4.66
C LYS A 266 14.85 16.27 6.05
N GLY A 267 13.62 16.37 6.58
CA GLY A 267 13.28 15.82 7.89
C GLY A 267 13.52 14.32 8.01
N MET A 268 13.14 13.53 6.98
CA MET A 268 13.37 12.08 6.97
C MET A 268 14.85 11.73 6.98
N ASN A 269 15.65 12.38 6.13
CA ASN A 269 17.09 12.12 6.06
C ASN A 269 17.80 12.55 7.36
N GLU A 270 17.42 13.67 7.96
CA GLU A 270 17.94 14.10 9.27
C GLU A 270 17.60 13.10 10.38
N LEU A 271 16.36 12.59 10.40
CA LEU A 271 15.92 11.57 11.37
C LEU A 271 16.77 10.29 11.25
N ILE A 272 17.03 9.83 10.02
CA ILE A 272 17.84 8.64 9.75
C ILE A 272 19.31 8.88 10.12
N GLN A 273 19.88 10.02 9.75
CA GLN A 273 21.26 10.37 10.11
C GLN A 273 21.45 10.44 11.63
N LYS A 274 20.53 11.10 12.33
CA LYS A 274 20.54 11.14 13.80
C LYS A 274 20.52 9.73 14.40
N LYS A 275 19.70 8.83 13.85
CA LYS A 275 19.64 7.43 14.29
C LYS A 275 20.96 6.68 14.05
N ARG A 276 21.61 6.89 12.90
CA ARG A 276 22.87 6.23 12.54
C ARG A 276 24.05 6.73 13.36
N ASN A 277 24.06 8.00 13.75
CA ASN A 277 25.11 8.60 14.59
C ASN A 277 25.02 8.19 16.07
N LEU A 278 23.92 7.59 16.50
CA LEU A 278 23.72 7.09 17.86
C LEU A 278 24.13 5.61 18.04
N LYS A 279 24.62 4.95 16.99
CA LYS A 279 25.13 3.57 17.00
C LYS A 279 26.64 3.56 17.02
#